data_AF-A0A7S3DZ25-F1
#
_entry.id   AF-A0A7S3DZ25-F1
#
_cell.length_a   1.000
_cell.length_b   1.000
_cell.length_c   1.000
_cell.angle_alpha   90.00
_cell.angle_beta   90.00
_cell.angle_gamma   90.00
#
_symmetry.space_group_name_H-M   'P 1'
#
loop_
_entity.id
_entity.type
_entity.pdbx_description
1 polymer ?
#
loop_
_entity_poly.entity_id
_entity_poly.type
_entity_poly.pdbx_seq_one_letter_code
_entity_poly.pdbx_strand_id
1 'polypeptide(L)'
;KPWCRTYPLAYSKLTVGMMYDTMASFATWFSQNDVVSYGIQLMPFTAVAERRDDKEWAKLLYPVYKDSCEDAGDFCIDNGWSIVQAGLCATAGFQTEALEQAFAVPPKVFLSDGGMGNSLSNTIWYIATRS
;
A
#
# COMPACT_ATOMS: atom_id res chain seq x y z
N LYS A 1 17.28 1.19 -13.22
CA LYS A 1 17.96 2.50 -13.05
C LYS A 1 18.27 2.63 -11.56
N PRO A 2 19.44 3.15 -11.14
CA PRO A 2 19.69 3.38 -9.72
C PRO A 2 18.64 4.36 -9.17
N TRP A 3 18.14 4.08 -7.97
CA TRP A 3 17.21 4.93 -7.24
C TRP A 3 17.87 6.31 -6.98
N CYS A 4 17.45 7.34 -7.72
CA CYS A 4 17.94 8.70 -7.54
C CYS A 4 16.99 9.44 -6.61
N ARG A 5 17.45 9.79 -5.40
CA ARG A 5 16.65 10.55 -4.44
C ARG A 5 16.52 12.00 -4.90
N THR A 6 15.34 12.34 -5.45
CA THR A 6 15.05 13.69 -5.96
C THR A 6 14.78 14.70 -4.84
N TYR A 7 14.34 14.24 -3.67
CA TYR A 7 14.00 15.09 -2.53
C TYR A 7 15.21 15.38 -1.62
N PRO A 8 15.19 16.48 -0.85
CA PRO A 8 16.25 16.80 0.11
C PRO A 8 16.49 15.67 1.11
N LEU A 9 17.73 15.56 1.60
CA LEU A 9 18.11 14.50 2.55
C LEU A 9 17.26 14.50 3.84
N ALA A 10 16.76 15.66 4.25
CA ALA A 10 15.88 15.82 5.41
C ALA A 10 14.50 15.16 5.21
N TYR A 11 14.05 14.93 3.97
CA TYR A 11 12.76 14.29 3.70
C TYR A 11 12.90 12.76 3.74
N SER A 12 12.57 12.15 4.87
CA SER A 12 12.82 10.73 5.14
C SER A 12 11.74 9.76 4.61
N LYS A 13 10.56 10.25 4.23
CA LYS A 13 9.45 9.40 3.79
C LYS A 13 9.71 8.82 2.40
N LEU A 14 9.20 7.61 2.15
CA LEU A 14 9.42 6.86 0.90
C LEU A 14 8.44 7.22 -0.23
N THR A 15 7.38 7.96 0.09
CA THR A 15 6.44 8.56 -0.87
C THR A 15 6.23 10.03 -0.54
N VAL A 16 5.69 10.78 -1.50
CA VAL A 16 5.01 12.05 -1.25
C VAL A 16 3.52 11.77 -1.23
N GLY A 17 2.81 12.33 -0.24
CA GLY A 17 1.35 12.21 -0.16
C GLY A 17 0.67 13.17 -1.15
N MET A 18 0.73 14.47 -0.86
CA MET A 18 0.19 15.52 -1.73
C MET A 18 1.32 16.37 -2.31
N MET A 19 1.28 16.53 -3.63
CA MET A 19 2.19 17.38 -4.40
C MET A 19 1.43 18.58 -4.94
N TYR A 20 1.95 19.76 -4.65
CA TYR A 20 1.50 21.05 -5.15
C TYR A 20 2.63 21.67 -5.97
N ASP A 21 2.32 22.67 -6.79
CA ASP A 21 3.32 23.36 -7.64
C ASP A 21 4.54 23.86 -6.85
N THR A 22 4.34 24.21 -5.57
CA THR A 22 5.38 24.81 -4.71
C THR A 22 5.69 24.01 -3.45
N MET A 23 5.04 22.86 -3.23
CA MET A 23 5.17 22.10 -1.97
C MET A 23 4.95 20.60 -2.17
N ALA A 24 5.76 19.78 -1.50
CA ALA A 24 5.50 18.35 -1.33
C ALA A 24 5.24 18.06 0.15
N SER A 25 4.15 17.37 0.45
CA SER A 25 3.75 17.03 1.82
C SER A 25 3.46 15.55 1.97
N PHE A 26 3.83 14.99 3.13
CA PHE A 26 3.43 13.64 3.51
C PHE A 26 2.13 13.74 4.34
N ALA A 27 1.01 13.87 3.65
CA ALA A 27 -0.30 14.01 4.24
C ALA A 27 -1.38 13.59 3.24
N THR A 28 -2.61 13.44 3.72
CA THR A 28 -3.79 13.23 2.89
C THR A 28 -4.89 14.22 3.26
N TRP A 29 -5.94 14.31 2.45
CA TRP A 29 -7.08 15.20 2.71
C TRP A 29 -8.00 14.72 3.85
N PHE A 30 -7.95 13.44 4.22
CA PHE A 30 -8.99 12.82 5.06
C PHE A 30 -8.44 11.94 6.19
N SER A 31 -7.13 11.77 6.29
CA SER A 31 -6.51 10.99 7.36
C SER A 31 -5.10 11.49 7.65
N GLN A 32 -4.74 11.45 8.93
CA GLN A 32 -3.39 11.71 9.41
C GLN A 32 -2.56 10.42 9.56
N ASN A 33 -3.17 9.24 9.39
CA ASN A 33 -2.46 7.98 9.51
C ASN A 33 -1.51 7.77 8.33
N ASP A 34 -0.24 7.50 8.62
CA ASP A 34 0.82 7.28 7.63
C ASP A 34 0.46 6.19 6.61
N VAL A 35 -0.24 5.13 7.07
CA VAL A 35 -0.72 4.02 6.22
C VAL A 35 -1.54 4.51 5.03
N VAL A 36 -2.30 5.60 5.20
CA VAL A 36 -3.13 6.17 4.13
C VAL A 36 -2.27 6.90 3.11
N SER A 37 -1.27 7.68 3.57
CA SER A 37 -0.35 8.40 2.68
C SER A 37 0.46 7.44 1.80
N TYR A 38 0.85 6.29 2.34
CA TYR A 38 1.48 5.22 1.54
C TYR A 38 0.45 4.47 0.68
N GLY A 39 -0.70 4.10 1.25
CA GLY A 39 -1.69 3.22 0.61
C GLY A 39 -2.36 3.83 -0.61
N ILE A 40 -2.63 5.14 -0.61
CA ILE A 40 -3.24 5.84 -1.75
C ILE A 40 -2.39 5.67 -3.03
N GLN A 41 -1.07 5.55 -2.91
CA GLN A 41 -0.18 5.41 -4.07
C GLN A 41 -0.28 4.02 -4.72
N LEU A 42 -0.77 3.03 -3.97
CA LEU A 42 -0.77 1.62 -4.35
C LEU A 42 -2.14 1.15 -4.87
N MET A 43 -3.21 1.86 -4.52
CA MET A 43 -4.57 1.57 -4.97
C MET A 43 -4.91 2.19 -6.33
N PRO A 44 -5.92 1.66 -7.05
CA PRO A 44 -6.48 0.32 -6.88
C PRO A 44 -5.56 -0.76 -7.47
N PHE A 45 -5.80 -2.03 -7.12
CA PHE A 45 -5.08 -3.15 -7.74
C PHE A 45 -5.53 -3.36 -9.18
N THR A 46 -4.61 -3.16 -10.11
CA THR A 46 -4.81 -3.36 -11.54
C THR A 46 -3.56 -3.99 -12.16
N ALA A 47 -3.69 -4.52 -13.38
CA ALA A 47 -2.55 -5.04 -14.13
C ALA A 47 -1.49 -3.98 -14.45
N VAL A 48 -1.80 -2.67 -14.40
CA VAL A 48 -0.81 -1.61 -14.64
C VAL A 48 0.23 -1.55 -13.52
N ALA A 49 -0.08 -2.07 -12.33
CA ALA A 49 0.82 -2.05 -11.18
C ALA A 49 2.17 -2.74 -11.46
N GLU A 50 2.24 -3.77 -12.31
CA GLU A 50 3.54 -4.41 -12.64
C GLU A 50 4.47 -3.52 -13.46
N ARG A 51 3.95 -2.46 -14.08
CA ARG A 51 4.78 -1.41 -14.71
C ARG A 51 5.00 -0.21 -13.80
N ARG A 52 4.03 0.10 -12.94
CA ARG A 52 4.06 1.26 -12.03
C ARG A 52 5.00 1.01 -10.84
N ASP A 53 4.89 -0.16 -10.22
CA ASP A 53 5.50 -0.47 -8.93
C ASP A 53 6.85 -1.17 -9.12
N ASP A 54 7.90 -0.52 -8.61
CA ASP A 54 9.25 -1.08 -8.59
C ASP A 54 9.40 -2.08 -7.44
N LYS A 55 9.86 -3.31 -7.73
CA LYS A 55 9.97 -4.38 -6.73
C LYS A 55 10.95 -4.05 -5.61
N GLU A 56 12.08 -3.42 -5.93
CA GLU A 56 13.10 -3.07 -4.94
C GLU A 56 12.58 -1.96 -4.02
N TRP A 57 11.83 -1.01 -4.57
CA TRP A 57 11.11 -0.04 -3.75
C TRP A 57 10.03 -0.65 -2.88
N ALA A 58 9.26 -1.61 -3.40
CA ALA A 58 8.24 -2.31 -2.63
C ALA A 58 8.85 -3.04 -1.42
N LYS A 59 10.04 -3.65 -1.57
CA LYS A 59 10.79 -4.26 -0.46
C LYS A 59 11.21 -3.26 0.61
N LEU A 60 11.55 -2.03 0.21
CA LEU A 60 11.89 -0.95 1.15
C LEU A 60 10.63 -0.40 1.85
N LEU A 61 9.53 -0.24 1.12
CA LEU A 61 8.30 0.33 1.65
C LEU A 61 7.54 -0.66 2.55
N TYR A 62 7.51 -1.95 2.21
CA TYR A 62 6.72 -2.95 2.91
C TYR A 62 6.87 -2.93 4.45
N PRO A 63 8.09 -2.97 5.04
CA PRO A 63 8.22 -2.91 6.50
C PRO A 63 7.67 -1.59 7.07
N VAL A 64 7.92 -0.46 6.42
CA VAL A 64 7.42 0.85 6.87
C VAL A 64 5.89 0.92 6.78
N TYR A 65 5.30 0.34 5.74
CA TYR A 65 3.86 0.24 5.59
C TYR A 65 3.26 -0.62 6.69
N LYS A 66 3.85 -1.79 6.94
CA LYS A 66 3.40 -2.74 7.97
C LYS A 66 3.39 -2.06 9.34
N ASP A 67 4.48 -1.41 9.72
CA ASP A 67 4.57 -0.64 10.98
C ASP A 67 3.46 0.43 11.03
N SER A 68 3.25 1.17 9.94
CA SER A 68 2.19 2.20 9.90
C SER A 68 0.76 1.64 9.98
N CYS A 69 0.54 0.41 9.49
CA CYS A 69 -0.74 -0.28 9.61
C CYS A 69 -0.96 -0.80 11.03
N GLU A 70 0.09 -1.34 11.66
CA GLU A 70 0.08 -1.73 13.08
C GLU A 70 -0.21 -0.55 13.99
N ASP A 71 0.45 0.60 13.76
CA ASP A 71 0.20 1.85 14.50
C ASP A 71 -1.25 2.36 14.34
N ALA A 72 -1.84 2.17 13.16
CA ALA A 72 -3.24 2.53 12.89
C ALA A 72 -4.25 1.55 13.52
N GLY A 73 -3.82 0.35 13.93
CA GLY A 73 -4.65 -0.67 14.57
C GLY A 73 -5.90 -1.03 13.76
N ASP A 74 -7.06 -1.06 14.43
CA ASP A 74 -8.35 -1.41 13.81
C ASP A 74 -8.70 -0.51 12.61
N PHE A 75 -8.23 0.73 12.59
CA PHE A 75 -8.44 1.63 11.45
C PHE A 75 -7.85 1.04 10.16
N CYS A 76 -6.69 0.38 10.23
CA CYS A 76 -6.07 -0.24 9.06
C CYS A 76 -6.94 -1.39 8.50
N ILE A 77 -7.52 -2.19 9.39
CA ILE A 77 -8.31 -3.38 9.00
C ILE A 77 -9.71 -2.99 8.55
N ASP A 78 -10.44 -2.22 9.35
CA ASP A 78 -11.85 -1.90 9.10
C ASP A 78 -12.03 -1.02 7.85
N ASN A 79 -11.01 -0.23 7.49
CA ASN A 79 -11.00 0.60 6.28
C ASN A 79 -10.23 -0.06 5.12
N GLY A 80 -9.78 -1.30 5.29
CA GLY A 80 -9.17 -2.14 4.25
C GLY A 80 -7.76 -1.80 3.82
N TRP A 81 -7.05 -0.91 4.52
CA TRP A 81 -5.62 -0.65 4.28
C TRP A 81 -4.74 -1.92 4.43
N SER A 82 -5.22 -2.93 5.15
CA SER A 82 -4.64 -4.28 5.20
C SER A 82 -4.73 -5.05 3.87
N ILE A 83 -5.72 -4.77 3.02
CA ILE A 83 -5.82 -5.32 1.66
C ILE A 83 -4.65 -4.79 0.82
N VAL A 84 -4.38 -3.48 0.93
CA VAL A 84 -3.25 -2.84 0.24
C VAL A 84 -1.90 -3.36 0.75
N GLN A 85 -1.79 -3.60 2.06
CA GLN A 85 -0.63 -4.25 2.65
C GLN A 85 -0.34 -5.61 2.00
N ALA A 86 -1.37 -6.46 1.82
CA ALA A 86 -1.20 -7.78 1.20
C ALA A 86 -0.67 -7.67 -0.25
N GLY A 87 -1.19 -6.72 -1.05
CA GLY A 87 -0.67 -6.51 -2.40
C GLY A 87 0.76 -5.95 -2.43
N LEU A 88 1.11 -5.07 -1.49
CA LEU A 88 2.49 -4.58 -1.34
C LEU A 88 3.44 -5.71 -0.94
N CYS A 89 3.02 -6.55 0.01
CA CYS A 89 3.73 -7.75 0.45
C CYS A 89 4.03 -8.70 -0.73
N ALA A 90 3.03 -8.94 -1.59
CA ALA A 90 3.21 -9.73 -2.80
C ALA A 90 4.18 -9.07 -3.79
N THR A 91 4.09 -7.76 -3.98
CA THR A 91 4.97 -6.98 -4.87
C THR A 91 6.43 -6.99 -4.37
N ALA A 92 6.63 -7.02 -3.06
CA ALA A 92 7.95 -7.19 -2.42
C ALA A 92 8.52 -8.62 -2.57
N GLY A 93 7.72 -9.58 -3.04
CA GLY A 93 8.13 -10.96 -3.31
C GLY A 93 7.68 -11.99 -2.27
N PHE A 94 6.89 -11.59 -1.27
CA PHE A 94 6.43 -12.47 -0.19
C PHE A 94 5.02 -13.02 -0.45
N GLN A 95 4.86 -13.76 -1.56
CA GLN A 95 3.54 -14.20 -2.03
C GLN A 95 2.73 -15.02 -1.00
N THR A 96 3.36 -15.97 -0.30
CA THR A 96 2.65 -16.82 0.67
C THR A 96 2.11 -15.99 1.83
N GLU A 97 2.95 -15.12 2.40
CA GLU A 97 2.57 -14.20 3.47
C GLU A 97 1.45 -13.25 3.00
N ALA A 98 1.54 -12.75 1.77
CA ALA A 98 0.49 -11.91 1.19
C ALA A 98 -0.85 -12.63 1.08
N LEU A 99 -0.87 -13.91 0.69
CA LEU A 99 -2.11 -14.70 0.64
C LEU A 99 -2.69 -14.91 2.05
N GLU A 100 -1.85 -15.23 3.03
CA GLU A 100 -2.27 -15.34 4.44
C GLU A 100 -2.90 -14.04 4.93
N GLN A 101 -2.29 -12.89 4.62
CA GLN A 101 -2.84 -11.57 4.96
C GLN A 101 -4.18 -11.32 4.27
N ALA A 102 -4.30 -11.62 2.98
CA ALA A 102 -5.55 -11.43 2.23
C ALA A 102 -6.70 -12.27 2.80
N PHE A 103 -6.42 -13.50 3.23
CA PHE A 103 -7.43 -14.36 3.87
C PHE A 103 -7.75 -13.96 5.31
N ALA A 104 -6.84 -13.27 6.00
CA ALA A 104 -7.09 -12.73 7.33
C ALA A 104 -8.02 -11.50 7.33
N VAL A 105 -8.16 -10.81 6.20
CA VAL A 105 -9.08 -9.66 6.08
C VAL A 105 -10.53 -10.13 6.27
N PRO A 106 -11.30 -9.56 7.21
CA PRO A 106 -12.69 -9.96 7.42
C PRO A 106 -13.54 -9.77 6.14
N PRO A 107 -14.36 -10.76 5.74
CA PRO A 107 -15.15 -10.66 4.51
C PRO A 107 -16.05 -9.42 4.42
N LYS A 108 -16.54 -8.92 5.56
CA LYS A 108 -17.34 -7.69 5.65
C LYS A 108 -16.62 -6.46 5.08
N VAL A 109 -15.28 -6.41 5.13
CA VAL A 109 -14.48 -5.28 4.63
C VAL A 109 -14.57 -5.21 3.12
N PHE A 110 -14.46 -6.34 2.41
CA PHE A 110 -14.62 -6.39 0.95
C PHE A 110 -16.05 -6.06 0.47
N LEU A 111 -17.04 -6.11 1.36
CA LEU A 111 -18.45 -5.81 1.06
C LEU A 111 -18.84 -4.38 1.44
N SER A 112 -17.94 -3.61 2.06
CA SER A 112 -18.14 -2.22 2.46
C SER A 112 -17.22 -1.28 1.65
N ASP A 113 -17.26 0.01 1.97
CA ASP A 113 -16.32 1.00 1.42
C ASP A 113 -14.86 0.67 1.74
N GLY A 114 -14.62 -0.17 2.76
CA GLY A 114 -13.30 -0.71 3.10
C GLY A 114 -12.72 -1.63 2.02
N GLY A 115 -13.50 -2.09 1.05
CA GLY A 115 -12.94 -2.81 -0.10
C GLY A 115 -11.97 -1.94 -0.92
N MET A 116 -12.11 -0.61 -0.82
CA MET A 116 -11.27 0.39 -1.53
C MET A 116 -11.13 0.11 -3.03
N GLY A 117 -12.23 -0.34 -3.65
CA GLY A 117 -12.27 -0.73 -5.06
C GLY A 117 -11.71 -2.12 -5.38
N ASN A 118 -11.37 -2.92 -4.36
CA ASN A 118 -10.89 -4.29 -4.49
C ASN A 118 -11.92 -5.29 -3.94
N SER A 119 -12.04 -6.44 -4.62
CA SER A 119 -12.71 -7.64 -4.09
C SER A 119 -11.67 -8.66 -3.62
N LEU A 120 -12.08 -9.62 -2.78
CA LEU A 120 -11.21 -10.73 -2.40
C LEU A 120 -10.66 -11.50 -3.61
N SER A 121 -11.51 -11.73 -4.63
CA SER A 121 -11.08 -12.40 -5.86
C SER A 121 -10.04 -11.58 -6.64
N ASN A 122 -10.22 -10.25 -6.74
CA ASN A 122 -9.22 -9.37 -7.35
C ASN A 122 -7.91 -9.36 -6.56
N THR A 123 -7.98 -9.32 -5.22
CA THR A 123 -6.80 -9.35 -4.36
C THR A 123 -6.02 -10.66 -4.51
N ILE A 124 -6.69 -11.81 -4.52
CA ILE A 124 -6.05 -13.11 -4.73
C ILE A 124 -5.41 -13.18 -6.12
N TRP A 125 -6.14 -12.76 -7.16
CA TRP A 125 -5.60 -12.69 -8.52
C TRP A 125 -4.37 -11.79 -8.59
N TYR A 126 -4.43 -10.61 -7.97
CA TYR A 126 -3.31 -9.67 -7.92
C TYR A 126 -2.10 -10.34 -7.29
N ILE A 127 -2.24 -10.92 -6.09
CA ILE A 127 -1.13 -11.58 -5.38
C ILE A 127 -0.55 -12.74 -6.19
N ALA A 128 -1.39 -13.59 -6.76
CA ALA A 128 -0.97 -14.77 -7.53
C ALA A 128 -0.19 -14.42 -8.80
N THR A 129 -0.29 -13.17 -9.29
CA THR A 129 0.37 -12.70 -10.52
C THR A 129 1.61 -11.85 -10.25
N ARG A 130 2.01 -11.61 -8.99
CA ARG A 130 3.23 -10.87 -8.63
C ARG A 130 4.44 -11.80 -8.49
N SER A 131 5.05 -12.23 -9.60
CA SER A 131 6.33 -12.96 -9.64
C SER A 131 7.51 -12.02 -9.86
#